data_AF-A0A0B1T3D8-F1
#
_entry.id   AF-A0A0B1T3D8-F1
#
_cell.length_a   1.000
_cell.length_b   1.000
_cell.length_c   1.000
_cell.angle_alpha   90.00
_cell.angle_beta   90.00
_cell.angle_gamma   90.00
#
_symmetry.space_group_name_H-M   'P 1'
#
loop_
_entity.id
_entity.type
_entity.pdbx_description
1 polymer ?
#
loop_
_entity_poly.entity_id
_entity_poly.type
_entity_poly.pdbx_seq_one_letter_code
_entity_poly.pdbx_strand_id
1 'polypeptide(L)'
;MKTSPRGVFLSTSVIVAFHLDFLTKIDRIYRVQCFYMEMERRLEKEVLVKMPPPTMHTKQVPMPVCKYEVLDGSPTGPPVYYATVGQMVYHKWTCEAEQTDTFCMIVHSCFVDDGNGERVQLINEKGCALDKYLLTNLEYPGDLIAGREAH
;
A
#
# COMPACT_ATOMS: atom_id res chain seq x y z
N MET A 1 25.48 -50.06 -9.62
CA MET A 1 24.66 -50.67 -10.70
C MET A 1 24.58 -49.65 -11.82
N LYS A 2 25.33 -49.86 -12.91
CA LYS A 2 25.64 -48.83 -13.92
C LYS A 2 24.41 -48.62 -14.81
N THR A 3 23.74 -47.48 -14.69
CA THR A 3 22.64 -47.08 -15.55
C THR A 3 23.17 -46.85 -16.97
N SER A 4 22.70 -47.65 -17.93
CA SER A 4 22.90 -47.34 -19.35
C SER A 4 22.14 -46.03 -19.63
N PRO A 5 22.77 -44.98 -20.17
CA PRO A 5 22.05 -43.75 -20.49
C PRO A 5 20.93 -44.08 -21.48
N ARG A 6 19.74 -43.53 -21.26
CA ARG A 6 18.66 -43.61 -22.24
C ARG A 6 19.16 -42.98 -23.54
N GLY A 7 18.96 -43.69 -24.63
CA GLY A 7 19.52 -43.32 -25.92
C GLY A 7 19.08 -44.31 -26.99
N VAL A 8 19.25 -43.89 -28.24
CA VAL A 8 18.83 -44.67 -29.41
C VAL A 8 20.07 -45.09 -30.20
N PHE A 9 20.15 -46.37 -30.53
CA PHE A 9 21.16 -46.88 -31.47
C PHE A 9 20.59 -46.86 -32.88
N LEU A 10 21.24 -46.15 -33.79
CA LEU A 10 20.95 -46.19 -35.21
C LEU A 10 22.03 -47.00 -35.91
N SER A 11 21.66 -48.00 -36.70
CA SER A 11 22.61 -48.79 -37.49
C SER A 11 22.17 -48.82 -38.95
N THR A 12 23.13 -48.56 -39.83
CA THR A 12 22.94 -48.62 -41.29
C THR A 12 24.08 -49.41 -41.92
N SER A 13 23.78 -50.16 -42.98
CA SER A 13 24.78 -50.95 -43.71
C SER A 13 24.97 -50.34 -45.09
N VAL A 14 26.21 -49.94 -45.37
CA VAL A 14 26.61 -49.43 -46.68
C VAL A 14 27.26 -50.57 -47.44
N ILE A 15 26.67 -50.93 -48.58
CA ILE A 15 27.18 -51.97 -49.47
C ILE A 15 27.91 -51.28 -50.62
N VAL A 16 29.18 -51.61 -50.81
CA VAL A 16 29.99 -51.14 -51.93
C VAL A 16 30.15 -52.31 -52.90
N ALA A 17 29.40 -52.28 -53.99
CA ALA A 17 29.44 -53.26 -55.07
C ALA A 17 30.17 -52.69 -56.29
N PHE A 18 31.05 -53.48 -56.91
CA PHE A 18 31.84 -53.07 -58.08
C PHE A 18 31.19 -53.45 -59.43
N HIS A 19 30.09 -54.21 -59.39
CA HIS A 19 29.26 -54.51 -60.55
C HIS A 19 27.80 -54.15 -60.24
N LEU A 20 27.09 -53.55 -61.21
CA LEU A 20 25.73 -53.01 -61.01
C LEU A 20 24.65 -54.10 -60.88
N ASP A 21 24.81 -55.22 -61.58
CA ASP A 21 23.76 -56.25 -61.68
C ASP A 21 23.93 -57.47 -60.76
N PHE A 22 25.11 -57.68 -60.16
CA PHE A 22 25.36 -58.86 -59.33
C PHE A 22 26.44 -58.63 -58.28
N LEU A 23 26.31 -59.31 -57.14
CA LEU A 23 27.28 -59.26 -56.05
C LEU A 23 28.45 -60.21 -56.33
N THR A 24 29.66 -59.75 -56.04
CA THR A 24 30.90 -60.49 -56.24
C THR A 24 31.65 -60.68 -54.92
N LYS A 25 32.59 -61.63 -54.89
CA LYS A 25 33.39 -61.95 -53.69
C LYS A 25 34.21 -60.77 -53.16
N ILE A 26 34.47 -59.75 -53.98
CA ILE A 26 35.26 -58.58 -53.61
C ILE A 26 34.42 -57.41 -53.07
N ASP A 27 33.09 -57.51 -53.11
CA ASP A 27 32.20 -56.49 -52.56
C ASP A 27 32.33 -56.42 -51.04
N ARG A 28 32.13 -55.22 -50.48
CA ARG A 28 32.32 -54.96 -49.04
C ARG A 28 31.08 -54.36 -48.43
N ILE A 29 30.76 -54.81 -47.22
CA ILE A 29 29.65 -54.28 -46.44
C ILE A 29 30.22 -53.62 -45.18
N TYR A 30 29.94 -52.34 -45.01
CA TYR A 30 30.34 -51.56 -43.86
C TYR A 30 29.12 -51.27 -42.99
N ARG A 31 29.10 -51.84 -41.79
CA ARG A 31 28.04 -51.56 -40.82
C ARG A 31 28.44 -50.37 -39.95
N VAL A 32 27.74 -49.26 -40.12
CA VAL A 32 27.90 -48.07 -39.30
C VAL A 32 26.88 -48.11 -38.17
N GLN A 33 27.31 -47.85 -36.95
CA GLN A 33 26.43 -47.78 -35.79
C GLN A 33 26.76 -46.51 -35.00
N CYS A 34 25.74 -45.69 -34.79
CA CYS A 34 25.83 -44.46 -34.01
C CYS A 34 24.92 -44.59 -32.79
N PHE A 35 25.41 -44.15 -31.63
CA PHE A 35 24.62 -44.06 -30.43
C PHE A 35 24.31 -42.60 -30.14
N TYR A 36 23.02 -42.25 -30.09
CA TYR A 36 22.55 -40.94 -29.68
C TYR A 36 22.04 -41.01 -28.26
N MET A 37 22.74 -40.35 -27.34
CA MET A 37 22.32 -40.27 -25.95
C MET A 37 21.23 -39.20 -25.76
N GLU A 38 20.16 -39.55 -25.07
CA GLU A 38 19.15 -38.59 -24.61
C GLU A 38 19.74 -37.84 -23.42
N MET A 39 20.02 -36.54 -23.60
CA MET A 39 20.49 -35.67 -22.53
C MET A 39 19.37 -34.77 -22.05
N GLU A 40 18.79 -35.08 -20.89
CA GLU A 40 17.92 -34.15 -20.18
C GLU A 40 18.81 -33.18 -19.38
N ARG A 41 19.05 -31.98 -19.90
CA ARG A 41 19.71 -30.91 -19.14
C ARG A 41 18.68 -30.16 -18.31
N ARG A 42 18.46 -30.58 -17.06
CA ARG A 42 17.73 -29.75 -16.08
C ARG A 42 18.69 -28.75 -15.48
N LEU A 43 18.46 -27.47 -15.76
CA LEU A 43 19.21 -26.38 -15.16
C LEU A 43 18.51 -26.00 -13.85
N GLU A 44 18.92 -26.60 -12.74
CA GLU A 44 18.44 -26.20 -11.41
C GLU A 44 19.14 -24.90 -11.01
N LYS A 45 18.43 -23.78 -11.14
CA LYS A 45 18.91 -22.47 -10.71
C LYS A 45 18.22 -22.12 -9.41
N GLU A 46 18.89 -22.31 -8.28
CA GLU A 46 18.40 -21.84 -6.99
C GLU A 46 18.46 -20.31 -6.94
N VAL A 47 17.31 -19.67 -6.80
CA VAL A 47 17.22 -18.22 -6.56
C VAL A 47 17.24 -17.99 -5.06
N LEU A 48 18.40 -17.62 -4.51
CA LEU A 48 18.52 -17.20 -3.11
C LEU A 48 18.03 -15.75 -2.97
N VAL A 49 16.76 -15.57 -2.61
CA VAL A 49 16.18 -14.28 -2.27
C VAL A 49 16.56 -13.92 -0.83
N LYS A 50 17.58 -13.08 -0.63
CA LYS A 50 17.87 -12.45 0.66
C LYS A 50 17.17 -11.09 0.73
N MET A 51 15.93 -11.06 1.21
CA MET A 51 15.30 -9.80 1.61
C MET A 51 15.76 -9.45 3.03
N PRO A 52 16.41 -8.30 3.26
CA PRO A 52 16.60 -7.81 4.62
C PRO A 52 15.22 -7.56 5.25
N PRO A 53 15.02 -7.87 6.55
CA PRO A 53 13.79 -7.53 7.22
C PRO A 53 13.55 -6.02 7.15
N PRO A 54 12.29 -5.57 7.06
CA PRO A 54 11.97 -4.15 7.07
C PRO A 54 12.56 -3.51 8.34
N THR A 55 13.28 -2.40 8.18
CA THR A 55 13.71 -1.56 9.30
C THR A 55 12.46 -1.03 9.98
N MET A 56 12.12 -1.61 11.13
CA MET A 56 11.02 -1.13 11.95
C MET A 56 11.43 0.20 12.58
N HIS A 57 10.97 1.31 11.99
CA HIS A 57 11.08 2.62 12.61
C HIS A 57 10.00 2.75 13.69
N THR A 58 10.27 2.26 14.90
CA THR A 58 9.44 2.51 16.08
C THR A 58 9.69 3.92 16.62
N LYS A 59 9.46 4.95 15.82
CA LYS A 59 9.25 6.29 16.38
C LYS A 59 7.82 6.30 16.94
N GLN A 60 7.67 6.04 18.24
CA GLN A 60 6.45 6.40 18.95
C GLN A 60 6.38 7.93 18.97
N VAL A 61 5.57 8.49 18.08
CA VAL A 61 5.25 9.91 18.10
C VAL A 61 4.07 10.07 19.06
N PRO A 62 4.20 10.89 20.12
CA PRO A 62 3.09 11.15 21.03
C PRO A 62 1.94 11.86 20.30
N MET A 63 0.71 11.49 20.64
CA MET A 63 -0.49 12.10 20.06
C MET A 63 -0.63 13.55 20.56
N PRO A 64 -1.01 14.51 19.70
CA PRO A 64 -1.20 15.89 20.13
C PRO A 64 -2.37 16.04 21.11
N VAL A 65 -2.26 17.02 22.00
CA VAL A 65 -3.31 17.37 22.96
C VAL A 65 -4.14 18.52 22.40
N CYS A 66 -5.45 18.32 22.29
CA CYS A 66 -6.36 19.29 21.68
C CYS A 66 -7.24 19.97 22.73
N LYS A 67 -7.51 21.26 22.50
CA LYS A 67 -8.34 22.14 23.34
C LYS A 67 -9.40 22.80 22.47
N TYR A 68 -10.60 22.92 23.03
CA TYR A 68 -11.72 23.65 22.45
C TYR A 68 -12.09 24.84 23.33
N GLU A 69 -12.28 26.01 22.71
CA GLU A 69 -12.62 27.26 23.38
C GLU A 69 -13.67 28.03 22.60
N VAL A 70 -14.49 28.79 23.31
CA VAL A 70 -15.43 29.76 22.75
C VAL A 70 -14.93 31.14 23.14
N LEU A 71 -14.71 32.02 22.16
CA LEU A 71 -14.17 33.36 22.32
C LEU A 71 -15.19 34.41 21.91
N ASP A 72 -15.04 35.64 22.39
CA ASP A 72 -15.95 36.74 22.07
C ASP A 72 -15.64 37.31 20.68
N GLY A 73 -16.51 37.05 19.70
CA GLY A 73 -16.50 37.55 18.32
C GLY A 73 -15.30 37.22 17.42
N SER A 74 -14.11 36.95 17.96
CA SER A 74 -12.85 36.89 17.20
C SER A 74 -11.93 35.76 17.66
N PRO A 75 -11.02 35.25 16.79
CA PRO A 75 -10.01 34.24 17.14
C PRO A 75 -9.04 34.63 18.28
N THR A 76 -8.97 35.92 18.62
CA THR A 76 -8.14 36.48 19.69
C THR A 76 -8.98 37.11 20.81
N GLY A 77 -10.30 36.94 20.78
CA GLY A 77 -11.20 37.44 21.81
C GLY A 77 -10.96 36.76 23.16
N PRO A 78 -11.45 37.35 24.27
CA PRO A 78 -11.44 36.70 25.57
C PRO A 78 -12.36 35.46 25.57
N PRO A 79 -12.08 34.44 26.40
CA PRO A 79 -12.97 33.29 26.56
C PRO A 79 -14.36 33.67 27.08
N VAL A 80 -15.39 33.10 26.47
CA VAL A 80 -16.79 33.29 26.84
C VAL A 80 -17.32 32.03 27.49
N TYR A 81 -17.82 32.16 28.72
CA TYR A 81 -18.44 31.06 29.48
C TYR A 81 -19.96 31.12 29.49
N TYR A 82 -20.52 32.33 29.30
CA TYR A 82 -21.95 32.59 29.26
C TYR A 82 -22.20 33.55 28.10
N ALA A 83 -23.12 33.17 27.22
CA ALA A 83 -23.50 33.97 26.07
C ALA A 83 -25.00 34.31 26.13
N THR A 84 -25.37 35.45 25.54
CA THR A 84 -26.76 35.82 25.33
C THR A 84 -27.21 35.44 23.92
N VAL A 85 -28.50 35.20 23.70
CA VAL A 85 -29.03 34.82 22.38
C VAL A 85 -28.74 35.94 21.37
N GLY A 86 -28.09 35.59 20.26
CA GLY A 86 -27.65 36.52 19.22
C GLY A 86 -26.28 37.19 19.49
N GLN A 87 -25.61 36.86 20.60
CA GLN A 87 -24.23 37.25 20.81
C GLN A 87 -23.32 36.48 19.85
N MET A 88 -22.51 37.22 19.10
CA MET A 88 -21.54 36.65 18.18
C MET A 88 -20.38 36.02 18.95
N VAL A 89 -20.12 34.74 18.71
CA VAL A 89 -19.04 34.00 19.36
C VAL A 89 -18.15 33.33 18.32
N TYR A 90 -16.90 33.04 18.70
CA TYR A 90 -15.92 32.37 17.87
C TYR A 90 -15.55 31.03 18.49
N HIS A 91 -15.82 29.95 17.75
CA HIS A 91 -15.43 28.60 18.15
C HIS A 91 -14.01 28.32 17.67
N LYS A 92 -13.13 27.88 18.58
CA LYS A 92 -11.71 27.63 18.30
C LYS A 92 -11.28 26.26 18.80
N TRP A 93 -10.69 25.46 17.92
CA TRP A 93 -9.99 24.22 18.23
C TRP A 93 -8.50 24.41 17.98
N THR A 94 -7.68 24.03 18.96
CA THR A 94 -6.22 24.14 18.88
C THR A 94 -5.61 22.85 19.41
N CYS A 95 -4.67 22.25 18.68
CA CYS A 95 -3.88 21.12 19.16
C CYS A 95 -2.41 21.48 19.30
N GLU A 96 -1.77 20.93 20.34
CA GLU A 96 -0.34 21.08 20.59
C GLU A 96 0.35 19.73 20.37
N ALA A 97 1.36 19.72 19.51
CA ALA A 97 2.19 18.55 19.19
C ALA A 97 3.66 18.82 19.53
N GLU A 98 4.39 17.82 20.02
CA GLU A 98 5.83 17.94 20.28
C GLU A 98 6.67 18.05 19.01
N GLN A 99 6.17 17.47 17.90
CA GLN A 99 6.82 17.48 16.60
C GLN A 99 5.98 18.31 15.62
N THR A 100 6.63 19.28 14.97
CA THR A 100 6.04 20.06 13.89
C THR A 100 5.89 19.20 12.63
N ASP A 101 4.92 19.53 11.76
CA ASP A 101 4.66 18.91 10.44
C ASP A 101 4.37 17.41 10.43
N THR A 102 4.07 16.80 11.59
CA THR A 102 3.73 15.36 11.66
C THR A 102 2.22 15.11 11.66
N PHE A 103 1.43 16.08 12.12
CA PHE A 103 -0.01 15.94 12.30
C PHE A 103 -0.77 17.10 11.66
N CYS A 104 -1.96 16.78 11.16
CA CYS A 104 -2.97 17.75 10.75
C CYS A 104 -4.29 17.36 11.45
N MET A 105 -5.05 18.36 11.90
CA MET A 105 -6.30 18.20 12.62
C MET A 105 -7.48 18.41 11.67
N ILE A 106 -8.50 17.55 11.80
CA ILE A 106 -9.82 17.77 11.22
C ILE A 106 -10.90 17.56 12.29
N VAL A 107 -11.87 18.46 12.37
CA VAL A 107 -13.03 18.30 13.25
C VAL A 107 -14.04 17.39 12.54
N HIS A 108 -14.09 16.13 12.97
CA HIS A 108 -14.92 15.10 12.33
C HIS A 108 -16.39 15.17 12.74
N SER A 109 -16.73 15.52 13.98
CA SER A 109 -18.13 15.55 14.42
C SER A 109 -18.31 16.46 15.63
N CYS A 110 -19.32 17.31 15.59
CA CYS A 110 -19.65 18.24 16.67
C CYS A 110 -21.14 18.13 16.98
N PHE A 111 -21.44 18.00 18.27
CA PHE A 111 -22.79 17.88 18.80
C PHE A 111 -22.99 18.93 19.89
N VAL A 112 -24.19 19.50 19.92
CA VAL A 112 -24.68 20.28 21.04
C VAL A 112 -25.61 19.37 21.84
N ASP A 113 -25.42 19.33 23.15
CA ASP A 113 -26.19 18.52 24.08
C ASP A 113 -26.77 19.45 25.15
N ASP A 114 -28.07 19.33 25.41
CA ASP A 114 -28.78 20.12 26.42
C ASP A 114 -28.63 19.56 27.84
N GLY A 115 -27.99 18.40 28.00
CA GLY A 115 -27.83 17.67 29.26
C GLY A 115 -29.08 16.90 29.70
N ASN A 116 -30.18 17.01 28.98
CA ASN A 116 -31.45 16.33 29.22
C ASN A 116 -31.69 15.18 28.21
N GLY A 117 -30.70 14.91 27.36
CA GLY A 117 -30.68 13.80 26.40
C GLY A 117 -31.07 14.20 24.98
N GLU A 118 -31.34 15.48 24.72
CA GLU A 118 -31.49 16.00 23.38
C GLU A 118 -30.11 16.40 22.83
N ARG A 119 -29.71 15.78 21.72
CA ARG A 119 -28.46 16.06 21.04
C ARG A 119 -28.70 16.45 19.59
N VAL A 120 -28.09 17.54 19.17
CA VAL A 120 -28.17 18.04 17.80
C VAL A 120 -26.78 18.06 17.20
N GLN A 121 -26.63 17.45 16.02
CA GLN A 121 -25.37 17.43 15.30
C GLN A 121 -25.21 18.71 14.48
N LEU A 122 -24.12 19.45 14.71
CA LEU A 122 -23.76 20.64 13.93
C LEU A 122 -22.77 20.33 12.81
N ILE A 123 -21.84 19.40 13.06
CA ILE A 123 -20.83 18.99 12.08
C ILE A 123 -20.93 17.48 11.84
N ASN A 124 -21.04 17.11 10.58
CA ASN A 124 -21.12 15.71 10.15
C ASN A 124 -19.75 15.04 10.10
N GLU A 125 -19.72 13.71 9.99
CA GLU A 125 -18.52 12.85 9.92
C GLU A 125 -17.49 13.26 8.85
N LYS A 126 -17.85 14.11 7.89
CA LYS A 126 -16.93 14.61 6.86
C LYS A 126 -16.35 15.98 7.22
N GLY A 127 -16.61 16.49 8.42
CA GLY A 127 -16.21 17.83 8.87
C GLY A 127 -17.00 18.96 8.23
N CYS A 128 -18.19 18.68 7.68
CA CYS A 128 -19.05 19.69 7.06
C CYS A 128 -20.18 20.12 8.00
N ALA A 129 -20.47 21.42 8.02
CA ALA A 129 -21.61 21.97 8.74
C ALA A 129 -22.94 21.47 8.17
N LEU A 130 -23.84 21.00 9.06
CA LEU A 130 -25.19 20.59 8.72
C LEU A 130 -26.16 21.78 8.68
N ASP A 131 -26.04 22.71 9.63
CA ASP A 131 -26.83 23.93 9.68
C ASP A 131 -25.93 25.17 9.59
N LYS A 132 -25.94 25.79 8.41
CA LYS A 132 -25.12 26.96 8.09
C LYS A 132 -25.62 28.26 8.75
N TYR A 133 -26.83 28.28 9.31
CA TYR A 133 -27.32 29.45 10.03
C TYR A 133 -26.73 29.53 11.44
N LEU A 134 -26.53 28.38 12.09
CA LEU A 134 -25.95 28.29 13.43
C LEU A 134 -24.42 28.25 13.38
N LEU A 135 -23.85 27.41 12.52
CA LEU A 135 -22.41 27.28 12.39
C LEU A 135 -22.05 26.97 10.94
N THR A 136 -21.26 27.84 10.31
CA THR A 136 -20.79 27.60 8.95
C THR A 136 -19.59 26.63 8.95
N ASN A 137 -19.15 26.21 7.77
CA ASN A 137 -17.98 25.33 7.66
C ASN A 137 -16.76 25.95 8.36
N LEU A 138 -16.03 25.13 9.11
CA LEU A 138 -14.85 25.57 9.84
C LEU A 138 -13.73 26.00 8.89
N GLU A 139 -12.98 27.01 9.30
CA GLU A 139 -11.74 27.41 8.64
C GLU A 139 -10.55 26.76 9.36
N TYR A 140 -9.55 26.34 8.58
CA TYR A 140 -8.34 25.69 9.07
C TYR A 140 -7.13 26.57 8.74
N PRO A 141 -6.87 27.63 9.52
CA PRO A 141 -5.77 28.58 9.25
C PRO A 141 -4.37 27.97 9.44
N GLY A 142 -4.26 26.79 10.05
CA GLY A 142 -3.02 26.03 10.16
C GLY A 142 -3.30 24.56 10.44
N ASP A 143 -2.26 23.72 10.39
CA ASP A 143 -2.43 22.26 10.47
C ASP A 143 -3.08 21.79 11.76
N LEU A 144 -2.89 22.51 12.86
CA LEU A 144 -3.40 22.14 14.19
C LEU A 144 -4.42 23.15 14.74
N ILE A 145 -4.98 24.01 13.88
CA ILE A 145 -5.92 25.06 14.29
C ILE A 145 -7.15 25.02 13.39
N ALA A 146 -8.32 25.02 14.01
CA ALA A 146 -9.59 25.23 13.31
C ALA A 146 -10.43 26.27 14.05
N GLY A 147 -11.25 27.03 13.32
CA GLY A 147 -12.22 27.89 13.98
C GLY A 147 -13.22 28.55 13.04
N ARG A 148 -14.27 29.11 13.65
CA ARG A 148 -15.33 29.79 12.93
C ARG A 148 -16.18 30.67 13.84
N GLU A 149 -16.68 31.75 13.28
CA GLU A 149 -17.69 32.62 13.89
C GLU A 149 -19.09 31.99 13.80
N ALA A 150 -19.88 32.15 14.87
CA ALA A 150 -21.26 31.70 15.01
C ALA A 150 -22.13 32.83 15.62
N HIS A 151 -23.43 32.80 15.30
CA HIS A 151 -24.44 33.80 15.69
C HIS A 151 -25.60 33.17 16.46
#